data_AF-A0A349YSR1-F1
#
_entry.id   AF-A0A349YSR1-F1
#
_cell.length_a   1.000
_cell.length_b   1.000
_cell.length_c   1.000
_cell.angle_alpha   90.00
_cell.angle_beta   90.00
_cell.angle_gamma   90.00
#
_symmetry.space_group_name_H-M   'P 1'
#
loop_
_entity.id
_entity.type
_entity.pdbx_description
1 polymer ?
#
loop_
_entity_poly.entity_id
_entity_poly.type
_entity_poly.pdbx_seq_one_letter_code
_entity_poly.pdbx_strand_id
1 'polypeptide(L)'
;MNDKTAGIKQLKNGEWSATYKRKQIGIFASKEEAVKAREKYIYDNLDSESRFYNKCYDLIKELYGYDNNQMLTKFTVLRIRGIVKGKFCDNDLQSNNANYSFENLYYTILLCRNSIEHSIRTINFKDESHMTNYVFKIIESKLNDVYIRMKNAKSNELKTQVDDVIPIKKGSENYRVSEKSETNKFNDLW
;
A
#
# COMPACT_ATOMS: atom_id res chain seq x y z
N MET A 1 2.75 15.83 10.93
CA MET A 1 2.59 16.79 9.82
C MET A 1 3.71 17.81 9.93
N ASN A 2 4.68 17.76 9.01
CA ASN A 2 5.74 18.77 8.94
C ASN A 2 5.12 20.07 8.43
N ASP A 3 5.45 21.19 9.05
CA ASP A 3 5.15 22.53 8.54
C ASP A 3 5.53 22.60 7.05
N LYS A 4 4.54 22.79 6.18
CA LYS A 4 4.71 22.81 4.72
C LYS A 4 5.63 23.95 4.26
N THR A 5 5.87 24.94 5.11
CA THR A 5 6.75 26.07 4.84
C THR A 5 8.17 25.91 5.37
N ALA A 6 8.43 24.88 6.20
CA ALA A 6 9.75 24.63 6.75
C ALA A 6 10.78 24.39 5.63
N GLY A 7 11.84 25.20 5.56
CA GLY A 7 12.87 25.09 4.53
C GLY A 7 12.52 25.75 3.19
N ILE A 8 11.44 26.55 3.14
CA ILE A 8 11.12 27.44 2.01
C ILE A 8 11.43 28.87 2.41
N LYS A 9 12.22 29.59 1.61
CA LYS A 9 12.65 30.96 1.91
C LYS A 9 12.62 31.84 0.67
N GLN A 10 12.05 33.03 0.78
CA GLN A 10 12.16 34.05 -0.26
C GLN A 10 13.54 34.71 -0.22
N LEU A 11 14.15 34.86 -1.39
CA LEU A 11 15.44 35.50 -1.62
C LEU A 11 15.25 37.00 -1.91
N LYS A 12 16.34 37.77 -1.78
CA LYS A 12 16.31 39.24 -1.98
C LYS A 12 15.89 39.66 -3.40
N ASN A 13 16.08 38.79 -4.39
CA ASN A 13 15.70 38.98 -5.79
C ASN A 13 14.24 38.57 -6.08
N GLY A 14 13.45 38.21 -5.06
CA GLY A 14 12.05 37.82 -5.20
C GLY A 14 11.82 36.33 -5.46
N GLU A 15 12.88 35.58 -5.79
CA GLU A 15 12.81 34.13 -6.03
C GLU A 15 12.64 33.33 -4.73
N TRP A 16 12.24 32.07 -4.86
CA TRP A 16 11.96 31.17 -3.74
C TRP A 16 12.94 30.01 -3.72
N SER A 17 13.68 29.86 -2.62
CA SER A 17 14.58 28.73 -2.40
C SER A 17 13.89 27.62 -1.61
N ALA A 18 14.06 26.38 -2.05
CA ALA A 18 13.63 25.19 -1.33
C ALA A 18 14.82 24.38 -0.80
N THR A 19 14.73 23.94 0.44
CA THR A 19 15.75 23.15 1.12
C THR A 19 15.14 21.99 1.91
N TYR A 20 15.92 20.91 2.06
CA TYR A 20 15.57 19.78 2.94
C TYR A 20 16.83 19.22 3.60
N LYS A 21 16.79 19.02 4.92
CA LYS A 21 17.93 18.54 5.73
C LYS A 21 19.26 19.23 5.36
N ARG A 22 19.24 20.56 5.25
CA ARG A 22 20.39 21.43 4.91
C ARG A 22 20.94 21.27 3.48
N LYS A 23 20.27 20.51 2.60
CA LYS A 23 20.58 20.43 1.17
C LYS A 23 19.67 21.36 0.38
N GLN A 24 20.24 22.13 -0.55
CA GLN A 24 19.49 22.95 -1.48
C GLN A 24 18.87 22.08 -2.57
N ILE A 25 17.55 22.21 -2.76
CA ILE A 25 16.79 21.47 -3.78
C ILE A 25 16.77 22.27 -5.08
N GLY A 26 16.55 23.59 -4.97
CA GLY A 26 16.50 24.49 -6.11
C GLY A 26 16.07 25.90 -5.73
N ILE A 27 16.02 26.76 -6.74
CA ILE A 27 15.46 28.11 -6.69
C ILE A 27 14.35 28.17 -7.74
N PHE A 28 13.23 28.77 -7.38
CA PHE A 28 11.99 28.75 -8.15
C PHE A 28 11.43 30.17 -8.25
N ALA A 29 10.70 30.44 -9.34
CA ALA A 29 10.07 31.73 -9.56
C ALA A 29 8.91 31.97 -8.57
N SER A 30 8.21 30.91 -8.17
CA SER A 30 7.05 30.99 -7.28
C SER A 30 7.18 30.15 -6.01
N LYS A 31 6.46 30.57 -4.96
CA LYS A 31 6.37 29.82 -3.69
C LYS A 31 5.74 28.44 -3.90
N GLU A 32 4.70 28.36 -4.74
CA GLU A 32 3.98 27.09 -4.98
C GLU A 32 4.85 26.05 -5.66
N GLU A 33 5.66 26.44 -6.65
CA GLU A 33 6.63 25.56 -7.29
C GLU A 33 7.69 25.08 -6.31
N ALA A 34 8.20 25.98 -5.46
CA ALA A 34 9.16 25.62 -4.41
C ALA A 34 8.56 24.60 -3.42
N VAL A 35 7.29 24.77 -3.02
CA VAL A 35 6.57 23.80 -2.18
C VAL A 35 6.47 22.45 -2.89
N LYS A 36 5.93 22.42 -4.13
CA LYS A 36 5.72 21.18 -4.89
C LYS A 36 7.04 20.43 -5.15
N ALA A 37 8.09 21.15 -5.55
CA ALA A 37 9.40 20.56 -5.80
C ALA A 37 10.02 19.99 -4.51
N ARG A 38 9.84 20.68 -3.38
CA ARG A 38 10.27 20.18 -2.09
C ARG A 38 9.50 18.94 -1.65
N GLU A 39 8.18 18.96 -1.75
CA GLU A 39 7.33 17.82 -1.43
C GLU A 39 7.69 16.59 -2.28
N LYS A 40 7.89 16.80 -3.59
CA LYS A 40 8.37 15.76 -4.50
C LYS A 40 9.74 15.21 -4.08
N TYR A 41 10.72 16.08 -3.80
CA TYR A 41 12.04 15.66 -3.34
C TYR A 41 11.95 14.84 -2.05
N ILE A 42 11.15 15.28 -1.07
CA ILE A 42 10.96 14.54 0.18
C ILE A 42 10.38 13.16 -0.09
N TYR A 43 9.33 13.08 -0.91
CA TYR A 43 8.70 11.82 -1.28
C TYR A 43 9.66 10.86 -2.01
N ASP A 44 10.46 11.38 -2.95
CA ASP A 44 11.43 10.59 -3.70
C ASP A 44 12.58 10.08 -2.81
N ASN A 45 12.92 10.81 -1.75
CA ASN A 45 13.96 10.44 -0.77
C ASN A 45 13.42 9.72 0.47
N LEU A 46 12.11 9.45 0.55
CA LEU A 46 11.55 8.59 1.59
C LEU A 46 11.90 7.12 1.29
N ASP A 47 12.14 6.33 2.33
CA ASP A 47 12.24 4.88 2.18
C ASP A 47 10.88 4.30 1.74
N SER A 48 10.92 3.10 1.15
CA SER A 48 9.72 2.43 0.63
C SER A 48 8.66 2.27 1.70
N GLU A 49 9.04 1.87 2.92
CA GLU A 49 8.12 1.68 4.04
C GLU A 49 7.41 2.98 4.44
N SER A 50 8.12 4.11 4.57
CA SER A 50 7.45 5.38 4.90
C SER A 50 6.50 5.84 3.79
N ARG A 51 6.83 5.58 2.52
CA ARG A 51 5.90 5.90 1.41
C ARG A 51 4.61 5.09 1.52
N PHE A 52 4.71 3.78 1.76
CA PHE A 52 3.52 2.94 1.90
C PHE A 52 2.74 3.25 3.18
N TYR A 53 3.42 3.62 4.27
CA TYR A 53 2.76 4.12 5.47
C TYR A 53 1.91 5.36 5.19
N ASN A 54 2.47 6.37 4.49
CA ASN A 54 1.73 7.57 4.12
C ASN A 54 0.52 7.23 3.24
N LYS A 55 0.69 6.32 2.27
CA LYS A 55 -0.43 5.83 1.45
C LYS A 55 -1.53 5.16 2.27
N CYS A 56 -1.17 4.36 3.28
CA CYS A 56 -2.15 3.76 4.20
C CYS A 56 -2.89 4.84 5.00
N TYR A 57 -2.16 5.84 5.51
CA TYR A 57 -2.72 6.95 6.27
C TYR A 57 -3.73 7.73 5.42
N ASP A 58 -3.33 8.15 4.21
CA ASP A 58 -4.16 8.94 3.31
C ASP A 58 -5.40 8.16 2.86
N LEU A 59 -5.25 6.86 2.57
CA LEU A 59 -6.38 6.01 2.17
C LEU A 59 -7.41 5.83 3.29
N ILE A 60 -6.98 5.64 4.54
CA ILE A 60 -7.91 5.56 5.68
C ILE A 60 -8.59 6.91 5.91
N LYS A 61 -7.85 8.01 5.74
CA LYS A 61 -8.40 9.37 5.84
C LYS A 61 -9.51 9.61 4.81
N GLU A 62 -9.30 9.18 3.57
CA GLU A 62 -10.31 9.20 2.51
C GLU A 62 -11.53 8.33 2.87
N LEU A 63 -11.30 7.11 3.36
CA LEU A 63 -12.39 6.20 3.80
C LEU A 63 -13.25 6.79 4.92
N TYR A 64 -12.66 7.59 5.81
CA TYR A 64 -13.37 8.26 6.91
C TYR A 64 -14.03 9.58 6.47
N GLY A 65 -13.80 10.01 5.22
CA GLY A 65 -14.35 11.26 4.68
C GLY A 65 -13.69 12.51 5.28
N TYR A 66 -12.46 12.40 5.79
CA TYR A 66 -11.77 13.52 6.43
C TYR A 66 -11.17 14.48 5.40
N ASP A 67 -11.30 15.78 5.66
CA ASP A 67 -10.71 16.82 4.82
C ASP A 67 -9.20 16.99 5.06
N ASN A 68 -8.53 17.82 4.26
CA ASN A 68 -7.10 18.07 4.40
C ASN A 68 -6.67 18.69 5.74
N ASN A 69 -7.60 19.29 6.48
CA ASN A 69 -7.36 19.98 7.75
C ASN A 69 -7.54 19.05 8.95
N GLN A 70 -8.29 17.96 8.80
CA GLN A 70 -8.49 16.95 9.81
C GLN A 70 -7.33 15.95 9.84
N MET A 71 -7.06 15.39 11.03
CA MET A 71 -6.08 14.33 11.23
C MET A 71 -6.75 13.06 11.74
N LEU A 72 -6.22 11.90 11.36
CA LEU A 72 -6.63 10.64 11.99
C LEU A 72 -6.33 10.69 13.50
N THR A 73 -7.23 10.13 14.29
CA THR A 73 -7.04 9.99 15.73
C THR A 73 -5.78 9.21 16.06
N LYS A 74 -5.17 9.52 17.21
CA LYS A 74 -3.99 8.81 17.72
C LYS A 74 -4.22 7.30 17.78
N PHE A 75 -5.43 6.88 18.16
CA PHE A 75 -5.82 5.48 18.21
C PHE A 75 -5.70 4.80 16.83
N THR A 76 -6.28 5.40 15.79
CA THR A 76 -6.18 4.90 14.40
C THR A 76 -4.74 4.80 13.93
N VAL A 77 -3.93 5.82 14.21
CA VAL A 77 -2.50 5.83 13.85
C VAL A 77 -1.74 4.68 14.51
N LEU A 78 -2.01 4.40 15.79
CA LEU A 78 -1.41 3.28 16.50
C LEU A 78 -1.92 1.93 16.01
N ARG A 79 -3.17 1.84 15.54
CA ARG A 79 -3.72 0.63 14.89
C ARG A 79 -3.04 0.34 13.56
N ILE A 80 -2.81 1.36 12.71
CA ILE A 80 -2.03 1.23 11.46
C ILE A 80 -0.64 0.65 11.74
N ARG A 81 0.05 1.18 12.75
CA ARG A 81 1.41 0.72 13.09
C ARG A 81 1.41 -0.65 13.76
N GLY A 82 0.39 -0.95 14.57
CA GLY A 82 0.27 -2.19 15.33
C GLY A 82 0.00 -3.41 14.44
N ILE A 83 -0.91 -3.28 13.46
CA ILE A 83 -1.36 -4.42 12.66
C ILE A 83 -0.21 -5.06 11.86
N VAL A 84 0.72 -4.23 11.36
CA VAL A 84 1.90 -4.68 10.61
C VAL A 84 2.84 -5.53 11.47
N LYS A 85 2.88 -5.26 12.78
CA LYS A 85 3.64 -6.00 13.78
C LYS A 85 2.88 -7.21 14.36
N GLY A 86 1.66 -7.47 13.87
CA GLY A 86 0.78 -8.51 14.42
C GLY A 86 0.27 -8.18 15.83
N LYS A 87 0.22 -6.89 16.19
CA LYS A 87 -0.29 -6.39 17.47
C LYS A 87 -1.65 -5.74 17.26
N PHE A 88 -2.42 -5.65 18.35
CA PHE A 88 -3.63 -4.83 18.33
C PHE A 88 -3.28 -3.36 18.07
N CYS A 89 -2.45 -2.74 18.89
CA CYS A 89 -1.93 -1.39 18.64
C CYS A 89 -0.42 -1.36 18.84
N ASP A 90 0.25 -0.37 18.27
CA ASP A 90 1.68 -0.19 18.50
C ASP A 90 1.90 0.24 19.96
N ASN A 91 2.29 -0.73 20.78
CA ASN A 91 2.68 -0.55 22.17
C ASN A 91 4.00 -1.31 22.43
N ASP A 92 4.74 -0.83 23.43
CA ASP A 92 6.03 -1.41 23.84
C ASP A 92 5.87 -2.57 24.82
N LEU A 93 4.63 -2.83 25.28
CA LEU A 93 4.33 -3.86 26.29
C LEU A 93 4.25 -5.27 25.69
N GLN A 94 3.89 -5.38 24.41
CA GLN A 94 3.70 -6.66 23.73
C GLN A 94 4.90 -6.95 22.81
N SER A 95 5.24 -8.22 22.61
CA SER A 95 6.18 -8.64 21.57
C SER A 95 5.52 -8.54 20.18
N ASN A 96 6.35 -8.45 19.13
CA ASN A 96 5.85 -8.49 17.76
C ASN A 96 5.49 -9.94 17.40
N ASN A 97 4.24 -10.17 16.96
CA ASN A 97 3.78 -11.49 16.53
C ASN A 97 3.94 -11.70 15.02
N ALA A 98 4.13 -10.61 14.26
CA ALA A 98 4.33 -10.64 12.83
C ALA A 98 5.26 -9.52 12.38
N ASN A 99 5.68 -9.59 11.11
CA ASN A 99 6.50 -8.58 10.46
C ASN A 99 6.07 -8.41 9.00
N TYR A 100 4.87 -7.86 8.80
CA TYR A 100 4.41 -7.48 7.47
C TYR A 100 5.12 -6.18 7.02
N SER A 101 5.10 -5.86 5.73
CA SER A 101 5.43 -4.52 5.24
C SER A 101 4.18 -3.63 5.22
N PHE A 102 4.36 -2.31 5.27
CA PHE A 102 3.25 -1.37 5.01
C PHE A 102 2.68 -1.53 3.60
N GLU A 103 3.47 -2.05 2.66
CA GLU A 103 3.00 -2.43 1.33
C GLU A 103 1.89 -3.48 1.39
N ASN A 104 2.07 -4.56 2.17
CA ASN A 104 1.05 -5.58 2.34
C ASN A 104 -0.25 -4.99 2.92
N LEU A 105 -0.11 -4.09 3.90
CA LEU A 105 -1.26 -3.42 4.51
C LEU A 105 -1.99 -2.54 3.50
N TYR A 106 -1.27 -1.73 2.71
CA TYR A 106 -1.85 -0.84 1.71
C TYR A 106 -2.71 -1.60 0.71
N TYR A 107 -2.18 -2.67 0.11
CA TYR A 107 -2.95 -3.49 -0.83
C TYR A 107 -4.12 -4.21 -0.17
N THR A 108 -4.00 -4.59 1.10
CA THR A 108 -5.11 -5.17 1.86
C THR A 108 -6.25 -4.17 2.05
N ILE A 109 -5.93 -2.91 2.38
CA ILE A 109 -6.95 -1.85 2.51
C ILE A 109 -7.63 -1.59 1.17
N LEU A 110 -6.87 -1.51 0.07
CA LEU A 110 -7.43 -1.36 -1.28
C LEU A 110 -8.39 -2.51 -1.64
N LEU A 111 -8.00 -3.75 -1.35
CA LEU A 111 -8.85 -4.92 -1.58
C LEU A 111 -10.15 -4.86 -0.77
N CYS A 112 -10.08 -4.36 0.46
CA CYS A 112 -11.22 -4.28 1.37
C CYS A 112 -12.01 -2.97 1.25
N ARG A 113 -11.65 -2.05 0.36
CA ARG A 113 -12.23 -0.69 0.27
C ARG A 113 -13.75 -0.72 0.24
N ASN A 114 -14.35 -1.48 -0.68
CA ASN A 114 -15.80 -1.55 -0.83
C ASN A 114 -16.50 -2.07 0.43
N SER A 115 -15.93 -3.11 1.06
CA SER A 115 -16.47 -3.67 2.30
C SER A 115 -16.41 -2.67 3.46
N ILE A 116 -15.32 -1.90 3.54
CA ILE A 116 -15.13 -0.87 4.55
C ILE A 116 -16.13 0.27 4.33
N GLU A 117 -16.23 0.81 3.11
CA GLU A 117 -17.17 1.89 2.79
C GLU A 117 -18.63 1.48 3.05
N HIS A 118 -19.00 0.25 2.67
CA HIS A 118 -20.32 -0.28 2.96
C HIS A 118 -20.59 -0.36 4.46
N SER A 119 -19.61 -0.83 5.24
CA SER A 119 -19.73 -0.95 6.70
C SER A 119 -19.85 0.42 7.37
N ILE A 120 -19.09 1.41 6.92
CA ILE A 120 -19.13 2.78 7.43
C ILE A 120 -20.53 3.41 7.22
N ARG A 121 -21.15 3.14 6.06
CA ARG A 121 -22.47 3.69 5.72
C ARG A 121 -23.63 3.00 6.43
N THR A 122 -23.51 1.71 6.74
CA THR A 122 -24.64 0.90 7.20
C THR A 122 -24.67 0.69 8.71
N ILE A 123 -23.51 0.69 9.37
CA ILE A 123 -23.40 0.36 10.79
C ILE A 123 -23.46 1.64 11.63
N ASN A 124 -24.24 1.61 12.71
CA ASN A 124 -24.26 2.68 13.68
C ASN A 124 -23.10 2.54 14.67
N PHE A 125 -22.05 3.35 14.51
CA PHE A 125 -20.89 3.33 15.41
C PHE A 125 -21.12 4.22 16.64
N LYS A 126 -20.73 3.71 17.82
CA LYS A 126 -20.82 4.47 19.08
C LYS A 126 -19.83 5.64 19.11
N ASP A 127 -18.61 5.40 18.64
CA ASP A 127 -17.51 6.34 18.61
C ASP A 127 -16.54 5.99 17.48
N GLU A 128 -15.58 6.87 17.23
CA GLU A 128 -14.53 6.63 16.22
C GLU A 128 -13.70 5.39 16.56
N SER A 129 -13.44 5.10 17.84
CA SER A 129 -12.68 3.92 18.25
C SER A 129 -13.39 2.61 17.85
N HIS A 130 -14.71 2.53 18.04
CA HIS A 130 -15.53 1.40 17.60
C HIS A 130 -15.47 1.24 16.08
N MET A 131 -15.56 2.35 15.33
CA MET A 131 -15.41 2.35 13.87
C MET A 131 -14.03 1.84 13.45
N THR A 132 -12.96 2.39 14.02
CA THR A 132 -11.59 1.94 13.76
C THR A 132 -11.42 0.47 14.06
N ASN A 133 -11.92 -0.03 15.20
CA ASN A 133 -11.81 -1.44 15.53
C ASN A 133 -12.50 -2.34 14.50
N TYR A 134 -13.69 -1.94 14.05
CA TYR A 134 -14.43 -2.67 13.03
C TYR A 134 -13.69 -2.71 11.69
N VAL A 135 -13.24 -1.55 11.20
CA VAL A 135 -12.48 -1.44 9.94
C VAL A 135 -11.21 -2.29 9.98
N PHE A 136 -10.44 -2.19 11.06
CA PHE A 136 -9.22 -2.99 11.20
C PHE A 136 -9.52 -4.49 11.35
N LYS A 137 -10.70 -4.88 11.83
CA LYS A 137 -11.09 -6.29 11.87
C LYS A 137 -11.33 -6.86 10.47
N ILE A 138 -11.93 -6.08 9.58
CA ILE A 138 -12.07 -6.44 8.16
C ILE A 138 -10.69 -6.62 7.52
N ILE A 139 -9.80 -5.64 7.72
CA ILE A 139 -8.44 -5.66 7.15
C ILE A 139 -7.64 -6.87 7.68
N GLU A 140 -7.66 -7.10 9.00
CA GLU A 140 -6.97 -8.23 9.63
C GLU A 140 -7.40 -9.56 9.02
N SER A 141 -8.68 -9.73 8.68
CA SER A 141 -9.20 -10.96 8.10
C SER A 141 -8.60 -11.31 6.73
N LYS A 142 -8.09 -10.33 5.97
CA LYS A 142 -7.56 -10.49 4.60
C LYS A 142 -6.05 -10.32 4.50
N LEU A 143 -5.40 -9.85 5.57
CA LEU A 143 -3.97 -9.51 5.57
C LEU A 143 -3.08 -10.72 5.24
N ASN A 144 -3.38 -11.89 5.81
CA ASN A 144 -2.64 -13.12 5.53
C ASN A 144 -2.79 -13.58 4.07
N ASP A 145 -4.00 -13.48 3.52
CA ASP A 145 -4.27 -13.86 2.13
C ASP A 145 -3.45 -13.01 1.16
N VAL A 146 -3.43 -11.69 1.38
CA VAL A 146 -2.67 -10.73 0.57
C VAL A 146 -1.17 -11.01 0.68
N TYR A 147 -0.67 -11.26 1.89
CA TYR A 147 0.73 -11.60 2.11
C TYR A 147 1.17 -12.83 1.31
N ILE A 148 0.39 -13.92 1.38
CA ILE A 148 0.68 -15.15 0.63
C ILE A 148 0.66 -14.89 -0.88
N ARG A 149 -0.32 -14.13 -1.39
CA ARG A 149 -0.41 -13.77 -2.81
C ARG A 149 0.81 -12.98 -3.28
N MET A 150 1.22 -11.97 -2.50
CA MET A 150 2.39 -11.16 -2.82
C MET A 150 3.70 -11.97 -2.78
N LYS A 151 3.84 -12.87 -1.80
CA LYS A 151 4.99 -13.78 -1.72
C LYS A 151 5.06 -14.71 -2.95
N ASN A 152 3.92 -15.27 -3.37
CA ASN A 152 3.83 -16.14 -4.53
C ASN A 152 4.12 -15.39 -5.84
N ALA A 153 3.62 -14.15 -5.99
CA ALA A 153 3.91 -13.30 -7.13
C ALA A 153 5.42 -13.04 -7.26
N LYS A 154 6.08 -12.63 -6.16
CA LYS A 154 7.54 -12.43 -6.13
C LYS A 154 8.32 -13.70 -6.47
N SER A 155 7.88 -14.85 -5.94
CA SER A 155 8.53 -16.13 -6.25
C SER A 155 8.34 -16.55 -7.71
N ASN A 156 7.21 -16.22 -8.35
CA ASN A 156 6.97 -16.53 -9.74
C ASN A 156 7.78 -15.62 -10.67
N GLU A 157 7.86 -14.32 -10.37
CA GLU A 157 8.73 -13.39 -11.11
C GLU A 157 10.19 -13.85 -11.10
N LEU A 158 10.69 -14.31 -9.94
CA LEU A 158 12.04 -14.87 -9.84
C LEU A 158 12.23 -16.12 -10.69
N LYS A 159 11.23 -17.02 -10.75
CA LYS A 159 11.29 -18.22 -11.60
C LYS A 159 11.31 -17.85 -13.07
N THR A 160 10.45 -16.92 -13.51
CA THR A 160 10.44 -16.43 -14.90
C THR A 160 11.78 -15.82 -15.29
N GLN A 161 12.40 -15.03 -14.42
CA GLN A 161 13.73 -14.46 -14.67
C GLN A 161 14.84 -15.53 -14.76
N VAL A 162 14.77 -16.59 -13.94
CA VAL A 162 15.73 -17.71 -14.02
C VAL A 162 15.53 -18.52 -15.30
N ASP A 163 14.28 -18.76 -15.70
CA ASP A 163 13.93 -19.47 -16.94
C ASP A 163 14.36 -18.67 -18.19
N ASP A 164 14.35 -17.32 -18.13
CA ASP A 164 14.85 -16.45 -19.21
C ASP A 164 16.39 -16.46 -19.31
N VAL A 165 17.12 -16.67 -18.21
CA VAL A 165 18.59 -16.72 -18.16
C VAL A 165 19.14 -18.11 -18.49
N ILE A 166 18.40 -19.17 -18.14
CA ILE A 166 18.75 -20.56 -18.46
C ILE A 166 17.78 -21.03 -19.55
N PRO A 167 18.10 -20.86 -20.85
CA PRO A 167 17.28 -21.45 -21.89
C PRO A 167 17.31 -22.97 -21.70
N ILE A 168 16.21 -23.51 -21.17
CA ILE A 168 15.99 -24.94 -21.08
C ILE A 168 16.05 -25.44 -22.52
N LYS A 169 17.12 -26.17 -22.88
CA LYS A 169 17.11 -27.05 -24.04
C LYS A 169 15.94 -28.00 -23.82
N LYS A 170 14.79 -27.71 -24.43
CA LYS A 170 13.68 -28.66 -24.53
C LYS A 170 14.22 -29.87 -25.28
N GLY A 171 14.65 -30.88 -24.52
CA GLY A 171 14.82 -32.22 -25.03
C GLY A 171 13.50 -32.65 -25.65
N SER A 172 13.55 -33.02 -26.91
CA SER A 172 12.44 -33.60 -27.66
C SER A 172 12.00 -34.90 -26.99
N GLU A 173 10.93 -34.86 -26.20
CA GLU A 173 10.18 -36.06 -25.84
C GLU A 173 8.94 -36.13 -26.73
N ASN A 174 8.94 -37.16 -27.57
CA ASN A 174 7.95 -37.45 -28.59
C ASN A 174 6.57 -37.67 -27.96
N TYR A 175 5.66 -36.71 -28.13
CA TYR A 175 4.24 -36.98 -27.98
C TYR A 175 3.79 -37.80 -29.20
N ARG A 176 3.59 -39.11 -29.02
CA ARG A 176 2.79 -39.89 -29.97
C ARG A 176 1.38 -39.31 -29.98
N VAL A 177 1.00 -38.66 -31.08
CA VAL A 177 -0.41 -38.35 -31.34
C VAL A 177 -1.10 -39.68 -31.60
N SER A 178 -1.88 -40.16 -30.63
CA SER A 178 -2.86 -41.21 -30.91
C SER A 178 -4.01 -40.58 -31.68
N GLU A 179 -4.24 -41.02 -32.91
CA GLU A 179 -5.43 -40.68 -33.68
C GLU A 179 -6.69 -40.99 -32.85
N LYS A 180 -7.45 -39.96 -32.50
CA LYS A 180 -8.77 -40.14 -31.89
C LYS A 180 -9.75 -40.41 -33.02
N SER A 181 -10.34 -41.60 -33.02
CA SER A 181 -11.58 -41.88 -33.76
C SER A 181 -12.68 -40.93 -33.27
N GLU A 182 -13.30 -40.22 -34.21
CA GLU A 182 -14.47 -39.38 -33.94
C GLU A 182 -15.62 -40.27 -33.47
N THR A 183 -15.95 -40.18 -32.19
CA THR A 183 -17.25 -40.63 -31.70
C THR A 183 -17.99 -39.41 -31.16
N ASN A 184 -19.02 -39.02 -31.91
CA ASN A 184 -19.90 -37.89 -31.67
C ASN A 184 -20.50 -37.93 -30.26
N LYS A 185 -19.97 -37.10 -29.37
CA LYS A 185 -20.46 -36.93 -27.98
C LYS A 185 -21.67 -35.99 -27.84
N PHE A 186 -22.41 -35.77 -28.94
CA PHE A 186 -23.56 -34.87 -29.00
C PHE A 186 -24.92 -35.58 -29.19
N ASN A 187 -24.96 -36.91 -29.22
CA ASN A 187 -26.21 -37.65 -29.41
C ASN A 187 -27.00 -37.97 -28.12
N ASP A 188 -26.46 -37.67 -26.92
CA ASP A 188 -27.10 -38.02 -25.63
C ASP A 188 -27.60 -36.81 -24.83
N LEU A 189 -27.92 -35.69 -25.50
CA LEU A 189 -28.51 -34.51 -24.84
C LEU A 189 -29.76 -34.01 -25.57
N TRP A 190 -30.67 -34.93 -25.88
CA TRP A 190 -32.11 -34.67 -26.03
C TRP A 190 -32.86 -35.42 -24.94
#